data_AF-B1JCT5-F1
#
_entry.id   AF-B1JCT5-F1
#
_cell.length_a   1.000
_cell.length_b   1.000
_cell.length_c   1.000
_cell.angle_alpha   90.00
_cell.angle_beta   90.00
_cell.angle_gamma   90.00
#
_symmetry.space_group_name_H-M   'P 1'
#
loop_
_entity.id
_entity.type
_entity.pdbx_description
1 polymer ?
#
loop_
_entity_poly.entity_id
_entity_poly.type
_entity_poly.pdbx_seq_one_letter_code
_entity_poly.pdbx_strand_id
1 'polypeptide(L)'
;MIKGNIYDRLSQRREAAQALAKEEAERQAAAEAALQAATLAELAQPLPLVADHNELHAAGLRLVMPQGLNLHESITTLQLGPHQVTLAAKRQSVAQGQTLDHLLEQHLAEARQRHTELTLIRKHPCTLAGHDAINLDYRFTNGPEARHCRAVMILVPERVGQEAQALTLTTVVDPDQEPLANWLITFDAMLANITSAPAVARG
;
A
#
# COMPACT_ATOMS: atom_id res chain seq x y z
N MET A 1 -33.19 50.43 43.78
CA MET A 1 -32.85 49.00 43.64
C MET A 1 -33.77 48.42 42.57
N ILE A 2 -33.38 48.47 41.30
CA ILE A 2 -34.26 48.13 40.17
C ILE A 2 -34.24 46.61 40.00
N LYS A 3 -35.39 45.95 40.21
CA LYS A 3 -35.59 44.53 39.88
C LYS A 3 -35.35 44.36 38.37
N GLY A 4 -34.28 43.67 37.99
CA GLY A 4 -33.94 43.45 36.58
C GLY A 4 -35.13 42.94 35.77
N ASN A 5 -35.37 43.59 34.63
CA ASN A 5 -36.52 43.42 33.75
C ASN A 5 -36.64 41.95 33.30
N ILE A 6 -37.87 41.43 33.17
CA ILE A 6 -38.16 40.04 32.80
C ILE A 6 -37.49 39.66 31.47
N TYR A 7 -37.39 40.61 30.56
CA TYR A 7 -36.72 40.45 29.26
C TYR A 7 -35.21 40.21 29.37
N ASP A 8 -34.51 40.84 30.33
CA ASP A 8 -33.07 40.66 30.52
C ASP A 8 -32.75 39.23 31.00
N ARG A 9 -33.60 38.67 31.88
CA ARG A 9 -33.45 37.29 32.36
C ARG A 9 -33.75 36.25 31.27
N LEU A 10 -34.67 36.58 30.35
CA LEU A 10 -34.97 35.76 29.18
C LEU A 10 -33.82 35.79 28.16
N SER A 11 -33.18 36.95 27.95
CA SER A 11 -31.99 37.06 27.10
C SER A 11 -30.83 36.24 27.67
N GLN A 12 -30.52 36.40 28.97
CA GLN A 12 -29.46 35.64 29.63
C GLN A 12 -29.69 34.12 29.58
N ARG A 13 -30.94 33.65 29.72
CA ARG A 13 -31.27 32.23 29.56
C ARG A 13 -31.09 31.74 28.12
N ARG A 14 -31.39 32.56 27.12
CA ARG A 14 -31.20 32.21 25.70
C ARG A 14 -29.72 32.16 25.34
N GLU A 15 -28.94 33.13 25.80
CA GLU A 15 -27.49 33.17 25.58
C GLU A 15 -26.80 31.98 26.26
N ALA A 16 -27.18 31.65 27.51
CA ALA A 16 -26.66 30.47 28.21
C ALA A 16 -27.04 29.16 27.50
N ALA A 17 -28.27 29.04 27.00
CA ALA A 17 -28.71 27.86 26.24
C ALA A 17 -27.99 27.73 24.88
N GLN A 18 -27.75 28.84 24.19
CA GLN A 18 -26.98 28.85 22.94
C GLN A 18 -25.51 28.51 23.16
N ALA A 19 -24.90 29.01 24.25
CA ALA A 19 -23.53 28.67 24.62
C ALA A 19 -23.40 27.16 24.92
N LEU A 20 -24.34 26.60 25.69
CA LEU A 20 -24.38 25.15 25.96
C LEU A 20 -24.59 24.33 24.68
N ALA A 21 -25.52 24.73 23.82
CA ALA A 21 -25.77 24.03 22.56
C ALA A 21 -24.55 24.08 21.62
N LYS A 22 -23.83 25.19 21.60
CA LYS A 22 -22.58 25.32 20.83
C LYS A 22 -21.49 24.42 21.38
N GLU A 23 -21.32 24.40 22.71
CA GLU A 23 -20.33 23.54 23.37
C GLU A 23 -20.65 22.05 23.16
N GLU A 24 -21.92 21.65 23.24
CA GLU A 24 -22.37 20.29 22.94
C GLU A 24 -22.14 19.92 21.47
N ALA A 25 -22.44 20.81 20.54
CA ALA A 25 -22.18 20.60 19.12
C ALA A 25 -20.68 20.46 18.82
N GLU A 26 -19.83 21.28 19.45
CA GLU A 26 -18.37 21.18 19.34
C GLU A 26 -17.85 19.87 19.94
N ARG A 27 -18.37 19.43 21.10
CA ARG A 27 -18.02 18.12 21.68
C ARG A 27 -18.47 16.95 20.79
N GLN A 28 -19.65 17.03 20.18
CA GLN A 28 -20.15 16.00 19.27
C GLN A 28 -19.28 15.94 18.00
N ALA A 29 -18.98 17.08 17.38
CA ALA A 29 -18.10 17.14 16.22
C ALA A 29 -16.68 16.61 16.53
N ALA A 30 -16.14 16.94 17.71
CA ALA A 30 -14.86 16.41 18.15
C ALA A 30 -14.90 14.90 18.40
N ALA A 31 -15.98 14.39 18.99
CA ALA A 31 -16.17 12.95 19.22
C ALA A 31 -16.32 12.16 17.91
N GLU A 32 -17.08 12.69 16.93
CA GLU A 32 -17.22 12.10 15.60
C GLU A 32 -15.88 12.09 14.85
N ALA A 33 -15.13 13.20 14.89
CA ALA A 33 -13.80 13.27 14.29
C ALA A 33 -12.81 12.29 14.96
N ALA A 34 -12.86 12.16 16.29
CA ALA A 34 -12.04 11.19 17.03
C ALA A 34 -12.40 9.74 16.67
N LEU A 35 -13.69 9.42 16.52
CA LEU A 35 -14.15 8.11 16.10
C LEU A 35 -13.67 7.78 14.67
N GLN A 36 -13.83 8.72 13.73
CA GLN A 36 -13.33 8.56 12.36
C GLN A 36 -11.81 8.36 12.33
N ALA A 37 -11.05 9.15 13.10
CA ALA A 37 -9.61 9.01 13.21
C ALA A 37 -9.21 7.64 13.79
N ALA A 38 -9.94 7.15 14.80
CA ALA A 38 -9.70 5.82 15.37
C ALA A 38 -9.98 4.70 14.36
N THR A 39 -11.08 4.78 13.60
CA THR A 39 -11.40 3.80 12.54
C THR A 39 -10.34 3.79 11.44
N LEU A 40 -9.87 4.97 11.01
CA LEU A 40 -8.79 5.08 10.02
C LEU A 40 -7.46 4.52 10.56
N ALA A 41 -7.15 4.76 11.84
CA ALA A 41 -5.94 4.23 12.48
C ALA A 41 -5.98 2.70 12.61
N GLU A 42 -7.15 2.11 12.85
CA GLU A 42 -7.32 0.66 12.93
C GLU A 42 -7.14 -0.01 11.56
N LEU A 43 -7.65 0.61 10.50
CA LEU A 43 -7.41 0.19 9.11
C LEU A 43 -5.95 0.36 8.66
N ALA A 44 -5.20 1.26 9.31
CA ALA A 44 -3.78 1.47 9.03
C ALA A 44 -2.86 0.44 9.72
N GLN A 45 -3.40 -0.47 10.55
CA GLN A 45 -2.57 -1.50 11.17
C GLN A 45 -1.93 -2.39 10.08
N PRO A 46 -0.60 -2.57 10.12
CA PRO A 46 0.07 -3.37 9.12
C PRO A 46 -0.46 -4.81 9.11
N LEU A 47 -0.82 -5.31 7.94
CA LEU A 47 -1.28 -6.68 7.77
C LEU A 47 -0.15 -7.63 8.22
N PRO A 48 -0.47 -8.74 8.92
CA PRO A 48 0.54 -9.67 9.37
C PRO A 48 1.19 -10.35 8.17
N LEU A 49 2.44 -9.99 7.89
CA LEU A 49 3.26 -10.71 6.92
C LEU A 49 3.85 -11.94 7.61
N VAL A 50 3.65 -13.11 6.99
CA VAL A 50 4.14 -14.39 7.50
C VAL A 50 5.17 -14.92 6.50
N ALA A 51 6.45 -14.71 6.79
CA ALA A 51 7.56 -15.06 5.89
C ALA A 51 7.58 -16.55 5.48
N ASP A 52 7.08 -17.43 6.36
CA ASP A 52 7.04 -18.88 6.13
C ASP A 52 5.88 -19.32 5.22
N HIS A 53 4.89 -18.44 4.94
CA HIS A 53 3.85 -18.77 3.97
C HIS A 53 4.45 -18.83 2.57
N ASN A 54 4.34 -20.00 1.96
CA ASN A 54 4.98 -20.31 0.70
C ASN A 54 4.01 -21.07 -0.21
N GLU A 55 3.02 -20.34 -0.69
CA GLU A 55 1.92 -20.85 -1.49
C GLU A 55 1.46 -19.83 -2.54
N LEU A 56 0.80 -20.34 -3.57
CA LEU A 56 0.17 -19.54 -4.62
C LEU A 56 -1.31 -19.95 -4.73
N HIS A 57 -2.19 -18.96 -4.87
CA HIS A 57 -3.61 -19.18 -5.16
C HIS A 57 -3.91 -18.71 -6.58
N ALA A 58 -4.42 -19.60 -7.43
CA ALA A 58 -4.76 -19.29 -8.81
C ALA A 58 -5.92 -20.17 -9.28
N ALA A 59 -6.92 -19.58 -9.94
CA ALA A 59 -8.09 -20.30 -10.48
C ALA A 59 -8.81 -21.22 -9.46
N GLY A 60 -8.87 -20.81 -8.20
CA GLY A 60 -9.46 -21.62 -7.11
C GLY A 60 -8.57 -22.77 -6.62
N LEU A 61 -7.38 -22.94 -7.17
CA LEU A 61 -6.39 -23.91 -6.74
C LEU A 61 -5.39 -23.26 -5.79
N ARG A 62 -5.00 -24.01 -4.77
CA ARG A 62 -3.92 -23.66 -3.83
C ARG A 62 -2.72 -24.55 -4.12
N LEU A 63 -1.61 -23.96 -4.53
CA LEU A 63 -0.34 -24.63 -4.76
C LEU A 63 0.56 -24.37 -3.55
N VAL A 64 0.80 -25.41 -2.75
CA VAL A 64 1.72 -25.35 -1.60
C VAL A 64 3.10 -25.83 -2.04
N MET A 65 4.12 -25.02 -1.82
CA MET A 65 5.48 -25.38 -2.21
C MET A 65 6.04 -26.46 -1.28
N PRO A 66 6.77 -27.46 -1.82
CA PRO A 66 7.46 -28.46 -1.01
C PRO A 66 8.45 -27.83 -0.02
N GLN A 67 8.73 -28.53 1.08
CA GLN A 67 9.77 -28.11 2.03
C GLN A 67 11.13 -27.94 1.33
N GLY A 68 11.87 -26.90 1.70
CA GLY A 68 13.18 -26.58 1.15
C GLY A 68 13.14 -25.79 -0.17
N LEU A 69 11.99 -25.66 -0.83
CA LEU A 69 11.79 -24.74 -1.95
C LEU A 69 11.12 -23.46 -1.46
N ASN A 70 11.54 -22.31 -1.95
CA ASN A 70 10.93 -21.02 -1.63
C ASN A 70 10.48 -20.34 -2.92
N LEU A 71 9.23 -19.85 -2.93
CA LEU A 71 8.77 -18.97 -3.99
C LEU A 71 9.65 -17.72 -3.99
N HIS A 72 10.40 -17.53 -5.07
CA HIS A 72 11.33 -16.42 -5.26
C HIS A 72 10.75 -15.36 -6.19
N GLU A 73 10.17 -15.78 -7.31
CA GLU A 73 9.57 -14.86 -8.27
C GLU A 73 8.36 -15.52 -8.93
N SER A 74 7.30 -14.73 -9.12
CA SER A 74 6.19 -15.08 -10.00
C SER A 74 5.99 -13.98 -11.02
N ILE A 75 5.83 -14.35 -12.28
CA ILE A 75 5.53 -13.44 -13.38
C ILE A 75 4.20 -13.90 -13.99
N THR A 76 3.21 -13.03 -13.96
CA THR A 76 1.86 -13.29 -14.45
C THR A 76 1.54 -12.30 -15.58
N THR A 77 1.00 -12.82 -16.68
CA THR A 77 0.45 -11.98 -17.75
C THR A 77 -1.05 -11.85 -17.54
N LEU A 78 -1.55 -10.62 -17.46
CA LEU A 78 -2.96 -10.31 -17.32
C LEU A 78 -3.49 -9.75 -18.64
N GLN A 79 -4.70 -10.18 -19.03
CA GLN A 79 -5.37 -9.69 -20.23
C GLN A 79 -6.23 -8.46 -19.91
N LEU A 80 -6.02 -7.36 -20.63
CA LEU A 80 -6.77 -6.11 -20.51
C LEU A 80 -7.34 -5.72 -21.88
N GLY A 81 -8.57 -6.16 -22.16
CA GLY A 81 -9.16 -5.99 -23.50
C GLY A 81 -8.31 -6.72 -24.55
N PRO A 82 -7.86 -6.06 -25.64
CA PRO A 82 -6.93 -6.64 -26.60
C PRO A 82 -5.46 -6.58 -26.15
N HIS A 83 -5.13 -5.88 -25.06
CA HIS A 83 -3.77 -5.67 -24.58
C HIS A 83 -3.39 -6.65 -23.48
N GLN A 84 -2.09 -6.77 -23.21
CA GLN A 84 -1.54 -7.56 -22.12
C GLN A 84 -0.69 -6.69 -21.21
N VAL A 85 -0.77 -6.96 -19.91
CA VAL A 85 0.09 -6.34 -18.89
C VAL A 85 0.79 -7.41 -18.10
N THR A 86 2.04 -7.13 -17.72
CA THR A 86 2.80 -8.03 -16.86
C THR A 86 2.66 -7.57 -15.43
N LEU A 87 2.36 -8.50 -14.53
CA LEU A 87 2.45 -8.35 -13.08
C LEU A 87 3.51 -9.32 -12.58
N ALA A 88 4.53 -8.83 -11.87
CA ALA A 88 5.50 -9.70 -11.22
C ALA A 88 5.59 -9.42 -9.73
N ALA A 89 5.84 -10.47 -8.96
CA ALA A 89 6.10 -10.42 -7.54
C ALA A 89 7.41 -11.15 -7.27
N LYS A 90 8.41 -10.42 -6.77
CA LYS A 90 9.72 -10.96 -6.38
C LYS A 90 9.85 -10.91 -4.86
N ARG A 91 10.08 -12.07 -4.25
CA ARG A 91 10.41 -12.23 -2.84
C ARG A 91 11.88 -12.65 -2.73
N GLN A 92 12.64 -11.97 -1.88
CA GLN A 92 14.05 -12.29 -1.66
C GLN A 92 14.44 -12.14 -0.20
N SER A 93 15.32 -13.02 0.28
CA SER A 93 16.01 -12.83 1.55
C SER A 93 16.96 -11.63 1.44
N VAL A 94 17.04 -10.83 2.49
CA VAL A 94 17.93 -9.67 2.59
C VAL A 94 18.77 -9.74 3.86
N ALA A 95 19.86 -8.98 3.90
CA ALA A 95 20.71 -8.93 5.09
C ALA A 95 19.95 -8.27 6.27
N GLN A 96 20.33 -8.62 7.50
CA GLN A 96 19.84 -7.90 8.67
C GLN A 96 20.20 -6.42 8.59
N GLY A 97 19.25 -5.56 8.97
CA GLY A 97 19.43 -4.11 8.89
C GLY A 97 19.36 -3.54 7.46
N GLN A 98 18.86 -4.32 6.49
CA GLN A 98 18.52 -3.81 5.16
C GLN A 98 17.55 -2.63 5.27
N THR A 99 17.74 -1.61 4.44
CA THR A 99 16.84 -0.45 4.35
C THR A 99 16.11 -0.45 3.01
N LEU A 100 14.96 0.24 2.95
CA LEU A 100 14.21 0.43 1.71
C LEU A 100 15.05 1.16 0.64
N ASP A 101 15.88 2.12 1.03
CA ASP A 101 16.76 2.82 0.10
C ASP A 101 17.83 1.89 -0.48
N HIS A 102 18.45 1.02 0.32
CA HIS A 102 19.40 0.04 -0.21
C HIS A 102 18.72 -0.99 -1.13
N LEU A 103 17.50 -1.43 -0.80
CA LEU A 103 16.71 -2.33 -1.63
C LEU A 103 16.38 -1.68 -2.99
N LEU A 104 16.00 -0.40 -2.98
CA LEU A 104 15.76 0.40 -4.17
C LEU A 104 17.01 0.48 -5.06
N GLU A 105 18.17 0.81 -4.48
CA GLU A 105 19.41 0.93 -5.27
C GLU A 105 19.79 -0.41 -5.91
N GLN A 106 19.59 -1.52 -5.20
CA GLN A 106 19.77 -2.87 -5.76
C GLN A 106 18.80 -3.12 -6.92
N HIS A 107 17.51 -2.80 -6.77
CA HIS A 107 16.52 -2.95 -7.84
C HIS A 107 16.88 -2.13 -9.08
N LEU A 108 17.28 -0.87 -8.91
CA LEU A 108 17.69 -0.01 -10.02
C LEU A 108 18.98 -0.49 -10.68
N ALA A 109 19.93 -1.03 -9.90
CA ALA A 109 21.14 -1.64 -10.46
C ALA A 109 20.80 -2.87 -11.31
N GLU A 110 19.95 -3.78 -10.82
CA GLU A 110 19.46 -4.93 -11.59
C GLU A 110 18.70 -4.49 -12.86
N ALA A 111 17.87 -3.45 -12.77
CA ALA A 111 17.13 -2.93 -13.91
C ALA A 111 18.06 -2.32 -14.98
N ARG A 112 19.09 -1.57 -14.57
CA ARG A 112 20.12 -1.01 -15.48
C ARG A 112 20.97 -2.08 -16.17
N GLN A 113 21.12 -3.26 -15.56
CA GLN A 113 21.80 -4.39 -16.21
C GLN A 113 20.93 -5.05 -17.28
N ARG A 114 19.61 -5.05 -17.10
CA ARG A 114 18.65 -5.70 -18.01
C ARG A 114 18.13 -4.82 -19.13
N HIS A 115 18.13 -3.50 -18.92
CA HIS A 115 17.45 -2.56 -19.81
C HIS A 115 18.38 -1.45 -20.27
N THR A 116 18.17 -0.99 -21.50
CA THR A 116 18.90 0.16 -22.05
C THR A 116 18.13 1.45 -21.73
N GLU A 117 18.85 2.58 -21.65
CA GLU A 117 18.26 3.94 -21.50
C GLU A 117 17.32 4.10 -20.29
N LEU A 118 17.62 3.43 -19.17
CA LEU A 118 16.79 3.55 -17.97
C LEU A 118 16.80 4.98 -17.42
N THR A 119 15.62 5.58 -17.35
CA THR A 119 15.38 6.91 -16.79
C THR A 119 14.41 6.82 -15.62
N LEU A 120 14.87 7.17 -14.43
CA LEU A 120 14.03 7.28 -13.25
C LEU A 120 13.07 8.48 -13.41
N ILE A 121 11.76 8.22 -13.33
CA ILE A 121 10.73 9.26 -13.47
C ILE A 121 10.30 9.77 -12.09
N ARG A 122 10.00 8.85 -11.17
CA ARG A 122 9.49 9.21 -9.85
C ARG A 122 9.92 8.18 -8.81
N LYS A 123 10.20 8.67 -7.61
CA LYS A 123 10.36 7.89 -6.38
C LYS A 123 9.62 8.61 -5.27
N HIS A 124 8.84 7.89 -4.47
CA HIS A 124 8.29 8.44 -3.24
C HIS A 124 7.99 7.36 -2.20
N PRO A 125 8.03 7.71 -0.90
CA PRO A 125 7.48 6.88 0.16
C PRO A 125 5.98 6.63 -0.06
N CYS A 126 5.50 5.47 0.37
CA CYS A 126 4.10 5.09 0.39
C CYS A 126 3.88 4.02 1.47
N THR A 127 2.64 3.54 1.59
CA THR A 127 2.34 2.37 2.42
C THR A 127 1.84 1.23 1.54
N LEU A 128 2.23 0.00 1.87
CA LEU A 128 1.71 -1.22 1.26
C LEU A 128 1.28 -2.16 2.36
N ALA A 129 0.01 -2.57 2.37
CA ALA A 129 -0.54 -3.43 3.41
C ALA A 129 -0.29 -2.88 4.85
N GLY A 130 -0.27 -1.54 4.99
CA GLY A 130 0.01 -0.81 6.24
C GLY A 130 1.49 -0.73 6.65
N HIS A 131 2.42 -1.30 5.87
CA HIS A 131 3.86 -1.18 6.11
C HIS A 131 4.48 -0.07 5.26
N ASP A 132 5.59 0.49 5.75
CA ASP A 132 6.40 1.44 4.98
C ASP A 132 6.93 0.80 3.68
N ALA A 133 6.75 1.52 2.59
CA ALA A 133 7.13 1.07 1.26
C ALA A 133 7.67 2.23 0.40
N ILE A 134 8.34 1.89 -0.69
CA ILE A 134 8.74 2.85 -1.73
C ILE A 134 8.01 2.49 -3.03
N ASN A 135 7.38 3.50 -3.63
CA ASN A 135 6.86 3.43 -4.99
C ASN A 135 7.85 4.12 -5.94
N LEU A 136 8.06 3.47 -7.08
CA LEU A 136 9.06 3.81 -8.07
C LEU A 136 8.45 3.72 -9.47
N ASP A 137 8.64 4.77 -10.27
CA ASP A 137 8.32 4.80 -11.70
C ASP A 137 9.61 5.06 -12.49
N TYR A 138 9.91 4.23 -13.48
CA TYR A 138 11.00 4.46 -14.41
C TYR A 138 10.64 4.03 -15.82
N ARG A 139 11.25 4.70 -16.81
CA ARG A 139 11.16 4.32 -18.22
C ARG A 139 12.44 3.64 -18.65
N PHE A 140 12.33 2.76 -19.63
CA PHE A 140 13.46 2.08 -20.25
C PHE A 140 13.09 1.65 -21.67
N THR A 141 14.08 1.21 -22.44
CA THR A 141 13.87 0.63 -23.77
C THR A 141 14.10 -0.88 -23.74
N ASN A 142 13.22 -1.61 -24.42
CA ASN A 142 13.37 -3.05 -24.68
C ASN A 142 13.44 -3.26 -26.19
N GLY A 143 14.65 -3.27 -26.74
CA GLY A 143 14.83 -3.14 -28.18
C GLY A 143 14.33 -1.76 -28.65
N PRO A 144 13.48 -1.68 -29.70
CA PRO A 144 12.96 -0.40 -30.19
C PRO A 144 11.79 0.16 -29.37
N GLU A 145 11.26 -0.60 -28.40
CA GLU A 145 10.01 -0.26 -27.73
C GLU A 145 10.27 0.46 -26.40
N ALA A 146 9.66 1.63 -26.22
CA ALA A 146 9.64 2.32 -24.95
C ALA A 146 8.72 1.59 -23.97
N ARG A 147 9.18 1.43 -22.73
CA ARG A 147 8.44 0.77 -21.65
C ARG A 147 8.46 1.62 -20.40
N HIS A 148 7.38 1.54 -19.64
CA HIS A 148 7.25 2.13 -18.32
C HIS A 148 7.11 1.02 -17.29
N CYS A 149 7.95 1.06 -16.26
CA CYS A 149 7.86 0.19 -15.11
C CYS A 149 7.34 0.98 -13.92
N ARG A 150 6.37 0.39 -13.21
CA ARG A 150 6.02 0.77 -11.85
C ARG A 150 6.41 -0.35 -10.90
N ALA A 151 7.10 -0.01 -9.82
CA ALA A 151 7.51 -0.94 -8.79
C ALA A 151 7.11 -0.42 -7.39
N VAL A 152 6.64 -1.33 -6.53
CA VAL A 152 6.41 -1.06 -5.11
C VAL A 152 7.20 -2.06 -4.29
N MET A 153 8.00 -1.55 -3.36
CA MET A 153 8.95 -2.35 -2.56
C MET A 153 8.67 -2.17 -1.08
N ILE A 154 8.68 -3.28 -0.35
CA ILE A 154 8.42 -3.37 1.09
C ILE A 154 9.47 -4.29 1.73
N LEU A 155 9.89 -3.95 2.94
CA LEU A 155 10.60 -4.87 3.83
C LEU A 155 9.58 -5.63 4.68
N VAL A 156 9.69 -6.94 4.69
CA VAL A 156 8.89 -7.79 5.57
C VAL A 156 9.46 -7.66 6.99
N PRO A 157 8.65 -7.30 8.00
CA PRO A 157 9.12 -7.14 9.36
C PRO A 157 9.85 -8.39 9.88
N GLU A 158 11.02 -8.18 10.46
CA GLU A 158 11.83 -9.25 11.03
C GLU A 158 11.08 -9.92 12.20
N ARG A 159 11.12 -11.26 12.25
CA ARG A 159 10.69 -12.04 13.41
C ARG A 159 11.87 -12.83 13.94
N VAL A 160 11.92 -13.04 15.25
CA VAL A 160 12.97 -13.83 15.89
C VAL A 160 13.03 -15.22 15.26
N GLY A 161 14.20 -15.57 14.71
CA GLY A 161 14.43 -16.86 14.04
C GLY A 161 14.05 -16.91 12.56
N GLN A 162 13.63 -15.79 11.94
CA GLN A 162 13.39 -15.67 10.51
C GLN A 162 14.42 -14.75 9.86
N GLU A 163 14.79 -15.07 8.62
CA GLU A 163 15.59 -14.18 7.79
C GLU A 163 14.77 -12.92 7.44
N ALA A 164 15.43 -11.77 7.36
CA ALA A 164 14.82 -10.57 6.82
C ALA A 164 14.44 -10.82 5.35
N GLN A 165 13.26 -10.38 4.93
CA GLN A 165 12.78 -10.55 3.56
C GLN A 165 12.34 -9.22 2.96
N ALA A 166 12.39 -9.15 1.64
CA ALA A 166 11.80 -8.07 0.86
C ALA A 166 10.79 -8.64 -0.13
N LEU A 167 9.73 -7.88 -0.38
CA LEU A 167 8.79 -8.13 -1.46
C LEU A 167 8.78 -6.92 -2.40
N THR A 168 8.90 -7.20 -3.70
CA THR A 168 8.84 -6.21 -4.77
C THR A 168 7.74 -6.62 -5.74
N LEU A 169 6.74 -5.75 -5.90
CA LEU A 169 5.66 -5.91 -6.88
C LEU A 169 5.93 -4.98 -8.05
N THR A 170 5.90 -5.48 -9.28
CA THR A 170 6.16 -4.70 -10.49
C THR A 170 5.11 -4.90 -11.55
N THR A 171 4.89 -3.85 -12.34
CA THR A 171 4.20 -3.95 -13.61
C THR A 171 4.95 -3.19 -14.69
N VAL A 172 4.93 -3.73 -15.90
CA VAL A 172 5.55 -3.12 -17.08
C VAL A 172 4.49 -2.93 -18.15
N VAL A 173 4.42 -1.73 -18.70
CA VAL A 173 3.46 -1.35 -19.73
C VAL A 173 4.11 -0.54 -20.84
N ASP A 174 3.44 -0.50 -21.98
CA ASP A 174 3.66 0.52 -23.01
C ASP A 174 2.88 1.79 -22.62
N PRO A 175 3.55 2.88 -22.20
CA PRO A 175 2.86 4.08 -21.74
C PRO A 175 2.18 4.86 -22.87
N ASP A 176 2.54 4.60 -24.13
CA ASP A 176 1.99 5.34 -25.29
C ASP A 176 0.61 4.79 -25.71
N GLN A 177 0.19 3.67 -25.12
CA GLN A 177 -1.15 3.10 -25.31
C GLN A 177 -2.06 3.49 -24.14
N GLU A 178 -3.08 4.30 -24.42
CA GLU A 178 -4.00 4.85 -23.38
C GLU A 178 -4.59 3.78 -22.43
N PRO A 179 -5.08 2.61 -22.91
CA PRO A 179 -5.58 1.57 -22.00
C PRO A 179 -4.51 1.04 -21.03
N LEU A 180 -3.26 0.99 -21.46
CA LEU A 180 -2.12 0.53 -20.68
C LEU A 180 -1.58 1.60 -19.73
N ALA A 181 -1.74 2.89 -20.05
CA ALA A 181 -1.51 3.97 -19.10
C ALA A 181 -2.55 3.92 -17.96
N ASN A 182 -3.83 3.69 -18.30
CA ASN A 182 -4.92 3.57 -17.31
C ASN A 182 -4.75 2.33 -16.40
N TRP A 183 -4.05 1.29 -16.86
CA TRP A 183 -3.70 0.15 -16.01
C TRP A 183 -2.92 0.57 -14.76
N LEU A 184 -2.06 1.59 -14.81
CA LEU A 184 -1.28 2.03 -13.65
C LEU A 184 -2.18 2.49 -12.48
N ILE A 185 -3.33 3.10 -12.80
CA ILE A 185 -4.34 3.48 -11.80
C ILE A 185 -4.99 2.22 -11.20
N THR A 186 -5.29 1.23 -12.05
CA THR A 186 -5.89 -0.04 -11.63
C THR A 186 -4.91 -0.87 -10.79
N PHE A 187 -3.63 -0.84 -11.13
CA PHE A 187 -2.55 -1.48 -10.37
C PHE A 187 -2.46 -0.89 -8.97
N ASP A 188 -2.46 0.45 -8.83
CA ASP A 188 -2.43 1.10 -7.51
C ASP A 188 -3.68 0.73 -6.68
N ALA A 189 -4.86 0.70 -7.31
CA ALA A 189 -6.10 0.27 -6.65
C ALA A 189 -6.06 -1.20 -6.23
N MET A 190 -5.47 -2.09 -7.04
CA MET A 190 -5.26 -3.49 -6.69
C MET A 190 -4.34 -3.64 -5.47
N LEU A 191 -3.23 -2.90 -5.42
CA LEU A 191 -2.31 -2.92 -4.29
C LEU A 191 -2.97 -2.41 -2.99
N ALA A 192 -3.82 -1.40 -3.09
CA ALA A 192 -4.58 -0.87 -1.95
C ALA A 192 -5.58 -1.89 -1.36
N ASN A 193 -5.98 -2.90 -2.14
CA ASN A 193 -6.91 -3.94 -1.74
C ASN A 193 -6.22 -5.27 -1.37
N ILE A 194 -4.89 -5.28 -1.18
CA ILE A 194 -4.19 -6.48 -0.71
C ILE A 194 -4.67 -6.87 0.70
N THR A 195 -4.89 -8.17 0.88
CA THR A 195 -5.28 -8.78 2.15
C THR A 195 -4.22 -9.80 2.60
N SER A 196 -4.07 -10.03 3.90
CA SER A 196 -3.22 -11.13 4.38
C SER A 196 -3.89 -12.48 4.15
N ALA A 197 -3.09 -13.51 3.89
CA ALA A 197 -3.60 -14.88 3.92
C ALA A 197 -4.19 -15.19 5.31
N PRO A 198 -5.27 -15.98 5.40
CA PRO A 198 -5.79 -16.41 6.69
C PRO A 198 -4.70 -17.19 7.45
N ALA A 199 -4.64 -17.00 8.77
CA ALA A 199 -3.74 -17.78 9.61
C ALA A 199 -4.04 -19.27 9.40
N VAL A 200 -3.02 -20.07 9.07
CA VAL A 200 -3.18 -21.53 8.96
C VAL A 200 -3.58 -22.03 10.34
N ALA A 201 -4.79 -22.58 10.47
CA ALA A 201 -5.18 -23.33 11.65
C ALA A 201 -4.17 -24.47 11.82
N ARG A 202 -3.38 -24.43 12.89
CA ARG A 202 -2.49 -25.54 13.26
C ARG A 202 -3.41 -26.73 13.58
N GLY A 203 -3.50 -27.67 12.65
CA GLY A 203 -4.08 -29.00 12.87
C GLY A 203 -3.09 -29.91 13.59
#